data_AF-A0A1W1YQB9-F1
#
_entry.id   AF-A0A1W1YQB9-F1
#
_cell.length_a   1.000
_cell.length_b   1.000
_cell.length_c   1.000
_cell.angle_alpha   90.00
_cell.angle_beta   90.00
_cell.angle_gamma   90.00
#
_symmetry.space_group_name_H-M   'P 1'
#
loop_
_entity.id
_entity.type
_entity.pdbx_description
1 polymer ?
#
loop_
_entity_poly.entity_id
_entity_poly.type
_entity_poly.pdbx_seq_one_letter_code
_entity_poly.pdbx_strand_id
1 'polypeptide(L)' 'METQLLIIKNGNDYIRVKEDHFLVCGLDKASVFPMNKLEIVKAHVVAMEKEHGWQGRIHRLILREEPLA' A
#
# COMPACT_ATOMS: atom_id res chain seq x y z
N MET A 1 12.88 16.41 5.64
CA MET A 1 11.91 15.83 6.60
C MET A 1 11.44 14.51 6.02
N GLU A 2 11.30 13.47 6.83
CA GLU A 2 10.85 12.15 6.36
C GLU A 2 9.41 11.90 6.80
N THR A 3 8.59 11.39 5.88
CA THR A 3 7.22 10.95 6.17
C THR A 3 7.16 9.43 6.12
N GLN A 4 6.57 8.81 7.14
CA GLN A 4 6.37 7.37 7.19
C GLN A 4 4.92 7.02 6.87
N LEU A 5 4.73 6.07 5.96
CA LEU A 5 3.45 5.59 5.49
C LEU A 5 3.45 4.06 5.46
N LEU A 6 2.27 3.49 5.34
CA LEU A 6 2.02 2.08 5.09
C LEU A 6 1.70 1.89 3.61
N ILE A 7 2.19 0.80 3.03
CA ILE A 7 1.89 0.37 1.67
C ILE A 7 1.67 -1.14 1.65
N ILE A 8 0.86 -1.62 0.71
CA ILE A 8 0.63 -3.05 0.53
C ILE A 8 1.42 -3.51 -0.71
N LYS A 9 2.26 -4.53 -0.54
CA LYS A 9 2.97 -5.22 -1.62
C LYS A 9 2.32 -6.56 -1.93
N ASN A 10 2.36 -6.96 -3.19
CA ASN A 10 2.02 -8.32 -3.65
C ASN A 10 3.17 -8.79 -4.55
N GLY A 11 4.09 -9.58 -3.99
CA GLY A 11 5.35 -9.91 -4.67
C GLY A 11 6.21 -8.66 -4.94
N ASN A 12 6.54 -8.43 -6.22
CA ASN A 12 7.32 -7.27 -6.66
C ASN A 12 6.46 -6.02 -6.90
N ASP A 13 5.14 -6.18 -6.98
CA ASP A 13 4.20 -5.12 -7.26
C ASP A 13 3.55 -4.56 -5.98
N TYR A 14 2.73 -3.54 -6.17
CA TYR A 14 2.01 -2.84 -5.12
C TYR A 14 0.51 -2.92 -5.36
N ILE A 15 -0.26 -2.69 -4.29
CA ILE A 15 -1.73 -2.70 -4.38
C ILE A 15 -2.27 -1.27 -4.30
N ARG A 16 -3.13 -0.94 -5.26
CA ARG A 16 -4.01 0.21 -5.20
C ARG A 16 -5.37 -0.24 -4.72
N VAL A 17 -5.81 0.34 -3.62
CA VAL A 17 -7.14 0.15 -3.03
C VAL A 17 -8.07 1.22 -3.60
N LYS A 18 -9.21 0.80 -4.16
CA LYS A 18 -10.35 1.66 -4.49
C LYS A 18 -11.56 1.21 -3.67
N GLU A 19 -12.63 2.00 -3.69
CA GLU A 19 -13.85 1.76 -2.90
C GLU A 19 -14.41 0.34 -3.09
N ASP A 20 -14.39 -0.18 -4.32
CA ASP A 20 -15.01 -1.48 -4.65
C ASP A 20 -14.06 -2.56 -5.18
N HIS A 21 -12.76 -2.28 -5.33
CA HIS A 21 -11.83 -3.26 -5.90
C HIS A 21 -10.36 -2.96 -5.60
N PHE A 22 -9.53 -3.98 -5.80
CA PHE A 22 -8.08 -3.92 -5.68
C PHE A 22 -7.42 -4.04 -7.05
N LEU A 23 -6.31 -3.32 -7.25
CA LEU A 23 -5.51 -3.39 -8.48
C LEU A 23 -4.04 -3.61 -8.15
N VAL A 24 -3.39 -4.52 -8.88
CA VAL A 24 -1.93 -4.63 -8.92
C VAL A 24 -1.37 -3.46 -9.74
N CYS A 25 -0.35 -2.78 -9.23
CA CYS A 25 0.21 -1.57 -9.83
C CYS A 25 1.66 -1.31 -9.41
N GLY A 26 2.29 -0.34 -10.07
CA GLY A 26 3.57 0.22 -9.66
C GLY A 26 3.46 1.16 -8.44
N LEU A 27 4.60 1.50 -7.84
CA LEU A 27 4.70 2.36 -6.66
C LEU A 27 4.04 3.74 -6.87
N ASP A 28 4.11 4.28 -8.08
CA ASP A 28 3.56 5.58 -8.49
C ASP A 28 2.03 5.65 -8.37
N LYS A 29 1.34 4.51 -8.35
CA LYS A 29 -0.13 4.41 -8.27
C LYS A 29 -0.61 3.68 -7.01
N ALA A 30 0.30 3.22 -6.18
CA ALA A 30 -0.02 2.45 -4.99
C ALA A 30 -0.82 3.29 -3.98
N SER A 31 -1.77 2.66 -3.30
CA SER A 31 -2.42 3.33 -2.18
C SER A 31 -1.47 3.35 -0.98
N VAL A 32 -1.22 4.55 -0.46
CA VAL A 32 -0.41 4.77 0.74
C VAL A 32 -1.30 5.25 1.88
N PHE A 33 -0.99 4.82 3.10
CA PHE A 33 -1.80 5.09 4.27
C PHE A 33 -0.96 5.67 5.40
N PRO A 34 -1.50 6.57 6.22
CA PRO A 34 -0.84 7.00 7.44
C PRO A 34 -0.55 5.83 8.40
N MET A 35 0.54 5.90 9.18
CA MET A 35 0.94 4.83 10.11
C MET A 35 -0.13 4.46 11.15
N ASN A 36 -1.00 5.40 11.53
CA ASN A 36 -2.10 5.17 12.48
C ASN A 36 -3.29 4.40 11.88
N LYS A 37 -3.26 4.05 10.58
CA LYS A 37 -4.31 3.30 9.89
C LYS A 37 -3.99 1.80 9.72
N LEU A 38 -3.02 1.26 10.47
CA LEU A 38 -2.56 -0.12 10.32
C LEU A 38 -3.69 -1.16 10.33
N GLU A 39 -4.66 -1.04 11.22
CA GLU A 39 -5.76 -2.01 11.32
C GLU A 39 -6.67 -1.99 10.07
N ILE A 40 -6.89 -0.81 9.48
CA ILE A 40 -7.63 -0.69 8.21
C ILE A 40 -6.85 -1.32 7.06
N VAL A 41 -5.53 -1.12 7.02
CA VAL A 41 -4.66 -1.73 5.99
C VAL A 41 -4.64 -3.26 6.12
N LYS A 42 -4.64 -3.81 7.34
CA LYS A 42 -4.80 -5.26 7.57
C LYS A 42 -6.14 -5.77 7.04
N ALA A 43 -7.23 -5.03 7.24
CA ALA A 43 -8.53 -5.41 6.70
C ALA A 43 -8.54 -5.44 5.16
N HIS A 44 -7.89 -4.47 4.50
CA HIS A 44 -7.70 -4.49 3.05
C HIS A 44 -6.90 -5.70 2.56
N VAL A 45 -5.84 -6.08 3.28
CA VAL A 45 -5.07 -7.30 2.95
C VAL A 45 -5.97 -8.53 3.05
N VAL A 46 -6.69 -8.72 4.16
CA VAL A 46 -7.58 -9.88 4.31
C VAL A 46 -8.65 -9.92 3.22
N ALA A 47 -9.25 -8.77 2.87
CA ALA A 47 -10.26 -8.68 1.81
C ALA A 47 -9.69 -9.07 0.44
N MET A 48 -8.56 -8.49 0.03
CA MET A 48 -7.98 -8.78 -1.28
C MET A 48 -7.45 -10.22 -1.38
N GLU A 49 -6.91 -10.79 -0.29
CA GLU A 49 -6.45 -12.18 -0.26
C GLU A 49 -7.64 -13.13 -0.44
N LYS A 50 -8.78 -12.82 0.17
CA LYS A 50 -10.02 -13.57 0.00
C LYS A 50 -10.61 -13.44 -1.41
N GLU A 51 -10.59 -12.25 -2.00
CA GLU A 51 -11.20 -11.97 -3.30
C GLU A 51 -10.36 -12.47 -4.49
N HIS A 52 -9.03 -12.36 -4.39
CA HIS A 52 -8.14 -12.62 -5.52
C HIS A 52 -7.11 -13.74 -5.28
N GLY A 53 -6.99 -14.26 -4.05
CA GLY A 53 -5.96 -15.25 -3.71
C GLY A 53 -4.54 -14.69 -3.71
N TRP A 54 -4.38 -13.36 -3.65
CA TRP A 54 -3.08 -12.70 -3.57
C TRP A 54 -2.42 -12.91 -2.20
N GLN A 55 -1.17 -12.45 -2.05
CA GLN A 55 -0.44 -12.52 -0.78
C GLN A 55 0.08 -11.13 -0.41
N GLY A 56 -0.73 -10.42 0.38
CA GLY A 56 -0.46 -9.04 0.76
C GLY A 56 0.55 -8.94 1.88
N ARG A 57 1.57 -8.11 1.69
CA ARG A 57 2.50 -7.74 2.77
C ARG A 57 2.42 -6.25 3.02
N ILE A 58 2.21 -5.88 4.27
CA ILE A 58 2.23 -4.47 4.69
C ILE A 58 3.69 -4.07 4.92
N HIS A 59 4.15 -3.05 4.21
CA HIS A 59 5.47 -2.48 4.35
C HIS A 59 5.38 -1.05 4.86
N ARG A 60 6.45 -0.60 5.51
CA ARG A 60 6.67 0.82 5.81
C ARG A 60 7.32 1.48 4.60
N LEU A 61 6.69 2.52 4.07
CA LEU A 61 7.24 3.40 3.05
C LEU A 61 7.79 4.66 3.74
N ILE A 62 9.03 5.02 3.44
CA ILE A 62 9.66 6.26 3.92
C ILE A 62 9.77 7.18 2.71
N LEU A 63 9.04 8.30 2.74
CA LEU A 63 9.10 9.34 1.73
C LEU A 63 10.00 10.47 2.20
N ARG A 64 10.85 10.94 1.28
CA ARG A 64 11.69 12.13 1.47
C ARG A 64 11.51 13.04 0.27
N GLU A 65 11.46 14.33 0.52
CA GLU A 65 11.45 15.37 -0.50
C GLU A 65 12.82 16.04 -0.54
N GLU A 66 13.35 16.21 -1.74
CA GLU A 66 14.61 16.89 -2.02
C GLU A 66 14.36 17.89 -3.15
N PRO A 67 14.95 19.11 -3.11
CA PRO A 67 14.86 20.05 -4.21
C PRO A 67 15.38 19.42 -5.50
N LEU A 68 14.62 19.55 -6.58
CA LEU A 68 15.08 19.19 -7.90
C LEU A 68 15.73 20.43 -8.53
N ALA A 69 17.07 20.50 -8.46
CA ALA A 69 17.97 21.49 -9.07
C ALA A 69 17.51 22.97 -9.04
#